data_AF-A0A6M3IQ02-F1
#
_entry.id   AF-A0A6M3IQ02-F1
#
_cell.length_a   1.000
_cell.length_b   1.000
_cell.length_c   1.000
_cell.angle_alpha   90.00
_cell.angle_beta   90.00
_cell.angle_gamma   90.00
#
_symmetry.space_group_name_H-M   'P 1'
#
loop_
_entity.id
_entity.type
_entity.pdbx_description
1 polymer ?
#
loop_
_entity_poly.entity_id
_entity_poly.type
_entity_poly.pdbx_seq_one_letter_code
_entity_poly.pdbx_strand_id
1 'polypeptide(L)'
;DEPARYPHVILIAHDKLEKDEFTGQVLIKPLIDGAMRDKIGSVVDEMYYCTVEVDKQGEAEYLVTTKPVGKINQARTSREIDTYMPADFSELFKGEEYEEPESISKKGGEKKDAKGRNAKSRTK
;
A
#
# COMPACT_ATOMS: atom_id res chain seq x y z
N ASP A 1 19.47 16.44 10.52
CA ASP A 1 19.19 15.19 9.80
C ASP A 1 18.78 14.11 10.78
N GLU A 2 17.48 13.94 10.99
CA GLU A 2 16.97 12.75 11.68
C GLU A 2 16.99 11.58 10.69
N PRO A 3 17.51 10.40 11.08
CA PRO A 3 17.50 9.24 10.22
C PRO A 3 16.07 8.73 10.04
N ALA A 4 15.65 8.55 8.79
CA ALA A 4 14.38 7.95 8.42
C ALA A 4 14.27 6.54 9.02
N ARG A 5 13.58 6.43 10.17
CA ARG A 5 13.43 5.17 10.92
C ARG A 5 12.49 4.17 10.23
N TYR A 6 11.78 4.59 9.20
CA TYR A 6 10.89 3.74 8.41
C TYR A 6 11.26 3.89 6.93
N PRO A 7 11.79 2.84 6.27
CA PRO A 7 12.21 2.91 4.88
C PRO A 7 11.02 3.14 3.92
N HIS A 8 9.81 2.77 4.34
CA HIS A 8 8.57 2.94 3.59
C HIS A 8 7.45 3.44 4.50
N VAL A 9 6.67 4.40 4.02
CA VAL A 9 5.49 4.94 4.70
C VAL A 9 4.29 4.72 3.81
N ILE A 10 3.30 3.98 4.32
CA ILE A 10 2.04 3.73 3.61
C ILE A 10 0.96 4.56 4.29
N LEU A 11 0.23 5.33 3.51
CA LEU A 11 -0.88 6.16 3.97
C LEU A 11 -2.17 5.64 3.33
N ILE A 12 -3.19 5.45 4.16
CA ILE A 12 -4.54 5.07 3.73
C ILE A 12 -5.49 6.15 4.22
N ALA A 13 -6.31 6.67 3.32
CA ALA A 13 -7.30 7.70 3.62
C ALA A 13 -8.61 7.39 2.90
N HIS A 14 -9.72 7.81 3.50
CA HIS A 14 -11.03 7.80 2.85
C HIS A 14 -11.15 8.91 1.81
N ASP A 15 -12.20 8.86 1.01
CA ASP A 15 -12.48 9.88 0.01
C ASP A 15 -13.02 11.16 0.62
N LYS A 16 -12.54 12.28 0.08
CA LYS A 16 -13.07 13.62 0.29
C LYS A 16 -13.49 14.17 -1.06
N LEU A 17 -14.79 14.43 -1.20
CA LEU A 17 -15.32 15.11 -2.37
C LEU A 17 -15.07 16.62 -2.23
N GLU A 18 -14.42 17.18 -3.25
CA GLU A 18 -14.14 18.61 -3.30
C GLU A 18 -14.70 19.19 -4.59
N LYS A 19 -15.41 20.31 -4.49
CA LYS A 19 -15.84 21.06 -5.66
C LYS A 19 -14.79 22.11 -5.96
N ASP A 20 -14.22 22.06 -7.16
CA ASP A 20 -13.42 23.14 -7.68
C ASP A 20 -14.35 24.32 -8.01
N GLU A 21 -14.14 25.44 -7.33
CA GLU A 21 -14.97 26.64 -7.50
C GLU A 21 -14.79 27.32 -8.87
N PHE A 22 -13.63 27.12 -9.52
CA PHE A 22 -13.33 27.72 -10.81
C PHE A 22 -13.91 26.91 -11.98
N THR A 23 -13.72 25.59 -11.95
CA THR A 23 -14.18 24.71 -13.04
C THR A 23 -15.56 24.11 -12.79
N GLY A 24 -16.06 24.19 -11.55
CA GLY A 24 -17.30 23.55 -11.11
C GLY A 24 -17.21 22.02 -10.99
N GLN A 25 -16.04 21.43 -11.26
CA GLN A 25 -15.85 19.98 -11.24
C GLN A 25 -15.80 19.43 -9.82
N VAL A 26 -16.27 18.19 -9.66
CA VAL A 26 -16.14 17.44 -8.41
C VAL A 26 -14.92 16.53 -8.52
N LEU A 27 -13.94 16.79 -7.66
CA LEU A 27 -12.70 16.04 -7.54
C LEU A 27 -12.80 15.08 -6.34
N ILE A 28 -12.19 13.91 -6.48
CA ILE A 28 -12.01 12.96 -5.39
C ILE A 28 -10.56 13.10 -4.90
N LYS A 29 -10.38 13.48 -3.63
CA LYS A 29 -9.08 13.62 -2.96
C LYS A 29 -9.02 12.75 -1.70
N PRO A 30 -7.83 12.39 -1.21
CA PRO A 30 -7.72 11.75 0.10
C PRO A 30 -8.20 12.70 1.21
N LEU A 31 -8.91 12.16 2.20
CA LEU A 31 -9.39 12.87 3.39
C LEU A 31 -8.22 13.21 4.31
N ILE A 32 -7.54 14.30 3.96
CA ILE A 32 -6.42 14.87 4.70
C ILE A 32 -6.75 16.33 5.00
N ASP A 33 -6.52 16.73 6.25
CA ASP A 33 -6.75 18.08 6.71
C ASP A 33 -5.44 18.84 6.96
N GLY A 34 -5.57 20.16 7.10
CA GLY A 34 -4.43 21.06 7.33
C GLY A 34 -3.53 21.26 6.11
N ALA A 35 -2.30 21.68 6.37
CA ALA A 35 -1.34 22.09 5.33
C ALA A 35 -0.87 20.97 4.39
N MET A 36 -1.14 19.71 4.74
CA MET A 36 -0.77 18.54 3.93
C MET A 36 -1.79 18.20 2.84
N ARG A 37 -3.02 18.70 2.93
CA ARG A 37 -4.11 18.41 1.99
C ARG A 37 -3.72 18.63 0.52
N ASP A 38 -3.07 19.74 0.24
CA ASP A 38 -2.66 20.12 -1.13
C ASP A 38 -1.23 19.69 -1.48
N LYS A 39 -0.51 19.10 -0.52
CA LYS A 39 0.90 18.69 -0.66
C LYS A 39 1.08 17.18 -0.70
N ILE A 40 0.08 16.40 -0.29
CA ILE A 40 0.22 14.95 -0.21
C ILE A 40 0.61 14.35 -1.57
N GLY A 41 0.02 14.88 -2.64
CA GLY A 41 0.32 14.49 -4.00
C GLY A 41 1.73 14.82 -4.48
N SER A 42 2.53 15.61 -3.77
CA SER A 42 3.94 15.85 -4.13
C SER A 42 4.95 15.15 -3.22
N VAL A 43 4.51 14.55 -2.12
CA VAL A 43 5.40 13.92 -1.13
C VAL A 43 5.38 12.39 -1.14
N VAL A 44 4.48 11.78 -1.93
CA VAL A 44 4.43 10.32 -2.12
C VAL A 44 4.86 9.97 -3.54
N ASP A 45 5.63 8.90 -3.70
CA ASP A 45 6.03 8.42 -5.03
C ASP A 45 4.85 7.76 -5.75
N GLU A 46 4.10 6.96 -5.00
CA GLU A 46 3.02 6.12 -5.49
C GLU A 46 1.68 6.55 -4.86
N MET A 47 0.62 6.57 -5.66
CA MET A 47 -0.74 6.84 -5.17
C MET A 47 -1.75 6.02 -5.95
N TYR A 48 -2.45 5.15 -5.23
CA TYR A 48 -3.46 4.27 -5.79
C TYR A 48 -4.83 4.67 -5.28
N TYR A 49 -5.85 4.48 -6.11
CA TYR A 49 -7.24 4.68 -5.71
C TYR A 49 -7.97 3.34 -5.73
N CYS A 50 -8.39 2.87 -4.57
CA CYS A 50 -9.05 1.58 -4.42
C CYS A 50 -10.57 1.77 -4.40
N THR A 51 -11.28 0.95 -5.17
CA THR A 51 -12.73 0.96 -5.28
C THR A 51 -13.30 -0.44 -5.12
N VAL A 52 -14.56 -0.49 -4.70
CA VAL A 52 -15.35 -1.71 -4.69
C VAL A 52 -16.57 -1.45 -5.56
N GLU A 53 -16.70 -2.21 -6.64
CA GLU A 53 -17.89 -2.21 -7.47
C GLU A 53 -18.69 -3.47 -7.13
N VAL A 54 -20.00 -3.34 -6.99
CA VAL A 54 -20.88 -4.48 -6.74
C VAL A 54 -21.72 -4.67 -8.00
N ASP A 55 -21.67 -5.87 -8.56
CA ASP A 55 -22.45 -6.19 -9.75
C ASP A 55 -23.95 -6.32 -9.42
N LYS A 56 -24.77 -6.62 -10.44
CA LYS A 56 -26.22 -6.76 -10.25
C LYS A 56 -26.60 -8.04 -9.49
N GLN A 57 -25.67 -8.98 -9.37
CA GLN A 57 -25.81 -10.27 -8.73
C GLN A 57 -25.38 -10.21 -7.25
N GLY A 58 -24.73 -9.11 -6.84
CA GLY A 58 -24.26 -8.88 -5.48
C GLY A 58 -22.81 -9.28 -5.26
N GLU A 59 -22.08 -9.65 -6.31
CA GLU A 59 -20.67 -9.99 -6.23
C GLU A 59 -19.83 -8.71 -6.23
N ALA A 60 -18.87 -8.64 -5.30
CA ALA A 60 -18.00 -7.49 -5.12
C ALA A 60 -16.71 -7.66 -5.92
N GLU A 61 -16.42 -6.72 -6.81
CA GLU A 61 -15.17 -6.58 -7.53
C GLU A 61 -14.32 -5.48 -6.89
N TYR A 62 -13.09 -5.82 -6.53
CA TYR A 62 -12.15 -4.91 -5.88
C TYR A 62 -11.16 -4.42 -6.93
N LEU A 63 -11.18 -3.14 -7.22
CA LEU A 63 -10.41 -2.52 -8.30
C LEU A 63 -9.45 -1.48 -7.75
N VAL A 64 -8.33 -1.31 -8.44
CA VAL A 64 -7.31 -0.30 -8.18
C VAL A 64 -7.10 0.51 -9.45
N THR A 65 -7.30 1.82 -9.33
CA THR A 65 -6.93 2.79 -10.36
C THR A 65 -5.49 3.24 -10.14
N THR A 66 -4.65 3.05 -11.14
CA THR A 66 -3.19 3.29 -11.08
C THR A 66 -2.77 4.57 -11.81
N LYS A 67 -3.62 5.09 -12.70
CA LYS A 67 -3.40 6.29 -13.51
C LYS A 67 -4.59 7.26 -13.40
N PRO A 68 -4.42 8.55 -13.72
CA PRO A 68 -5.51 9.51 -13.61
C PRO A 68 -6.68 9.19 -14.56
N VAL A 69 -7.90 9.09 -14.04
CA VAL A 69 -9.13 8.94 -14.85
C VAL A 69 -10.31 9.66 -14.23
N GLY A 70 -11.06 10.40 -15.06
CA GLY A 70 -12.35 10.98 -14.68
C GLY A 70 -12.21 11.97 -13.52
N LYS A 71 -12.73 11.59 -12.34
CA LYS A 71 -12.67 12.40 -11.11
C LYS A 71 -11.48 12.07 -10.22
N ILE A 72 -10.74 11.01 -10.54
CA ILE A 72 -9.61 10.48 -9.80
C ILE A 72 -8.34 10.97 -10.49
N ASN A 73 -7.90 12.18 -10.13
CA ASN A 73 -6.79 12.84 -10.83
C ASN A 73 -5.42 12.61 -10.16
N GLN A 74 -5.42 12.06 -8.95
CA GLN A 74 -4.18 11.94 -8.16
C GLN A 74 -3.53 10.55 -8.26
N ALA A 75 -4.25 9.56 -8.79
CA ALA A 75 -3.73 8.21 -8.98
C ALA A 75 -2.52 8.24 -9.93
N ARG A 76 -1.40 7.68 -9.48
CA ARG A 76 -0.16 7.58 -10.25
C ARG A 76 0.68 6.43 -9.73
N THR A 77 1.42 5.84 -10.65
CA THR A 77 2.45 4.88 -10.34
C THR A 77 3.65 5.10 -11.25
N SER A 78 4.84 4.79 -10.76
CA SER A 78 6.05 4.68 -11.58
C SER A 78 6.08 3.43 -12.46
N ARG A 79 5.14 2.48 -12.24
CA ARG A 79 5.06 1.20 -12.92
C ARG A 79 4.35 1.29 -14.27
N GLU A 80 4.78 0.48 -15.23
CA GLU A 80 4.11 0.31 -16.52
C GLU A 80 2.99 -0.74 -16.43
N ILE A 81 1.92 -0.42 -15.69
CA ILE A 81 0.74 -1.27 -15.52
C ILE A 81 -0.51 -0.62 -16.10
N ASP A 82 -1.59 -1.40 -16.26
CA ASP A 82 -2.85 -0.88 -16.78
C ASP A 82 -3.52 0.09 -15.81
N THR A 83 -4.32 0.99 -16.37
CA THR A 83 -5.02 2.04 -15.62
C THR A 83 -5.95 1.48 -14.55
N TYR A 84 -6.61 0.37 -14.86
CA TYR A 84 -7.48 -0.38 -13.97
C TYR A 84 -6.87 -1.76 -13.77
N MET A 85 -6.63 -2.12 -12.52
CA MET A 85 -6.10 -3.41 -12.13
C MET A 85 -7.02 -4.01 -11.06
N PRO A 86 -7.14 -5.35 -10.97
CA PRO A 86 -7.75 -5.95 -9.79
C PRO A 86 -6.88 -5.66 -8.56
N ALA A 87 -7.53 -5.57 -7.40
CA ALA A 87 -6.86 -5.40 -6.10
C ALA A 87 -6.20 -6.70 -5.61
N ASP A 88 -5.41 -7.34 -6.47
CA ASP A 88 -4.67 -8.56 -6.18
C ASP A 88 -3.16 -8.29 -6.29
N PHE A 89 -2.44 -8.56 -5.20
CA PHE A 89 -0.97 -8.45 -5.16
C PHE A 89 -0.30 -9.34 -6.21
N SER A 90 -0.84 -10.52 -6.48
CA SER A 90 -0.28 -11.47 -7.46
C SER A 90 -0.25 -10.87 -8.86
N GLU A 91 -1.24 -10.03 -9.20
CA GLU A 91 -1.32 -9.36 -10.49
C GLU A 91 -0.51 -8.07 -10.52
N LEU A 92 -0.60 -7.26 -9.46
CA LEU A 92 0.11 -5.98 -9.35
C LEU A 92 1.64 -6.12 -9.32
N PHE A 93 2.14 -7.27 -8.84
CA PHE A 93 3.57 -7.56 -8.70
C PHE A 93 4.01 -8.72 -9.60
N LYS A 94 3.21 -9.06 -10.61
CA LYS A 94 3.50 -10.18 -11.50
C LYS A 94 4.84 -9.98 -12.22
N GLY A 95 5.76 -10.91 -12.02
CA GLY A 95 7.09 -10.86 -12.63
C GLY A 95 8.15 -10.14 -11.81
N GLU A 96 7.80 -9.65 -10.61
CA GLU A 96 8.77 -9.17 -9.63
C GLU A 96 9.24 -10.34 -8.75
N GLU A 97 10.55 -10.53 -8.62
CA GLU A 97 11.10 -11.41 -7.59
C GLU A 97 11.21 -10.64 -6.28
N TYR A 98 10.69 -11.22 -5.19
CA TYR A 98 10.87 -10.66 -3.86
C TYR A 98 12.28 -10.98 -3.37
N GLU A 99 13.15 -9.98 -3.29
CA GLU A 99 14.43 -10.10 -2.60
C GLU A 99 14.21 -9.87 -1.09
N GLU A 100 14.41 -10.93 -0.29
CA GLU A 100 14.41 -10.79 1.17
C GLU A 100 15.53 -9.82 1.59
N PRO A 101 15.21 -8.70 2.28
CA PRO A 101 16.24 -7.81 2.74
C PRO A 101 17.11 -8.51 3.79
N GLU A 102 18.43 -8.38 3.67
CA GLU A 102 19.42 -9.06 4.52
C GLU A 102 19.19 -8.83 6.03
N SER A 103 18.52 -7.73 6.40
CA SER A 103 18.19 -7.35 7.77
C SER A 103 17.11 -8.22 8.43
N ILE A 104 16.28 -8.92 7.66
CA ILE A 104 15.23 -9.83 8.16
C ILE A 104 15.79 -11.25 8.36
N SER A 105 16.86 -11.63 7.66
CA SER A 105 17.47 -12.98 7.70
C SER A 105 18.10 -13.37 9.05
N LYS A 106 18.31 -12.43 9.98
CA LYS A 106 18.94 -12.68 11.29
C LYS A 106 17.97 -12.63 12.46
N LYS A 107 16.95 -13.49 12.45
CA LYS A 107 16.39 -14.06 13.69
C LYS A 107 16.14 -15.56 13.53
N GLY A 108 17.24 -16.30 13.38
CA GLY A 108 17.34 -17.64 13.96
C GLY A 108 17.19 -17.49 15.47
N GLY A 109 15.95 -17.44 15.95
CA GLY A 109 15.65 -17.54 17.36
C GLY A 109 16.07 -18.94 17.82
N GLU A 110 17.18 -19.03 18.54
CA GLU A 110 17.36 -20.12 19.50
C GLU A 110 16.08 -20.20 20.35
N LYS A 111 15.30 -21.26 20.17
CA LYS A 111 14.30 -21.65 21.17
C LYS A 111 15.08 -22.06 22.42
N LYS A 112 15.30 -21.11 23.33
CA LYS A 112 15.61 -21.45 24.72
C LYS A 112 14.30 -21.85 25.37
N ASP A 113 14.10 -23.15 25.51
CA ASP A 113 13.01 -23.70 26.29
C ASP A 113 13.05 -23.12 27.72
N ALA A 114 11.89 -22.75 28.24
CA ALA A 114 11.69 -22.11 29.54
C ALA A 114 12.00 -23.00 30.76
N LYS A 115 12.81 -24.05 30.60
CA LYS A 115 13.32 -24.86 31.70
C LYS A 115 14.77 -25.20 31.41
N GLY A 116 15.68 -24.37 31.92
CA GLY A 116 17.11 -24.66 31.94
C GLY A 116 17.37 -26.02 32.58
N ARG A 117 17.54 -27.05 31.75
CA ARG A 117 18.07 -28.36 32.13
C ARG A 117 18.77 -28.96 30.92
N ASN A 118 20.06 -29.14 31.07
CA ASN A 118 20.96 -29.70 30.06
C ASN A 118 20.66 -31.21 29.93
N ALA A 119 20.01 -31.62 28.84
CA ALA A 119 19.76 -33.04 28.57
C ALA A 119 21.02 -33.66 27.95
N LYS A 120 21.82 -34.36 28.76
CA LYS A 120 22.88 -35.24 28.26
C LYS A 120 22.23 -36.39 27.48
N SER A 121 22.44 -36.42 26.17
CA SER A 121 22.09 -37.54 25.30
C SER A 121 22.93 -38.75 25.70
N ARG A 122 22.27 -39.80 26.20
CA ARG A 122 22.88 -41.10 26.46
C ARG A 122 22.60 -41.97 25.24
N THR A 123 23.58 -42.09 24.35
CA THR A 123 23.59 -43.10 23.29
C THR A 123 23.84 -44.46 23.93
N LYS A 124 23.11 -45.47 23.46
CA LYS A 124 23.24 -46.88 23.88
C LYS A 124 24.63 -47.43 23.60
#